data_AF-A0A1V6JZX0-F1
#
_entry.id   AF-A0A1V6JZX0-F1
#
_cell.length_a   1.000
_cell.length_b   1.000
_cell.length_c   1.000
_cell.angle_alpha   90.00
_cell.angle_beta   90.00
_cell.angle_gamma   90.00
#
_symmetry.space_group_name_H-M   'P 1'
#
loop_
_entity.id
_entity.type
_entity.pdbx_description
1 polymer ?
#
loop_
_entity_poly.entity_id
_entity_poly.type
_entity_poly.pdbx_seq_one_letter_code
_entity_poly.pdbx_strand_id
1 'polypeptide(L)'
;MNLFVFDVPRLSVDIDLNYVGAEDRDGMLSERPEVEQAVQAVFAREGFAVRRMPEEHAGGKWSLRYASASSQGGNLEVDINFMFRVPLWPVRACDSHRVGAWQATGIPVLDRHELAAGKLVALLARRQVRDLFDSHRILRMDGLDPHHLRTGFVVYGAMNKKDWRTVSADDVDFDPMDLARRLVPTLRVNAVGVQAEPAEYGERLVRECREGLSAVLPFTDPERTFLDLLLERGEIVPKLLTADESLQGRIQHQPLLKWKALNVRQHKGLS
;
A
#
# COMPACT_ATOMS: atom_id res chain seq x y z
N MET A 1 -1.63 -2.70 -7.75
CA MET A 1 -0.79 -1.77 -8.55
C MET A 1 -0.22 -2.43 -9.81
N ASN A 2 0.67 -3.43 -9.70
CA ASN A 2 1.44 -3.96 -10.85
C ASN A 2 0.66 -4.75 -11.91
N LEU A 3 -0.48 -5.36 -11.57
CA LEU A 3 -1.31 -6.14 -12.50
C LEU A 3 -2.55 -5.38 -13.00
N PHE A 4 -3.08 -4.45 -12.21
CA PHE A 4 -4.36 -3.80 -12.48
C PHE A 4 -4.23 -2.34 -12.91
N VAL A 5 -3.13 -1.67 -12.52
CA VAL A 5 -2.92 -0.25 -12.83
C VAL A 5 -1.85 -0.13 -13.90
N PHE A 6 -0.67 -0.70 -13.65
CA PHE A 6 0.42 -0.72 -14.62
C PHE A 6 0.42 -2.04 -15.40
N ASP A 7 0.78 -2.01 -16.69
CA ASP A 7 0.94 -3.22 -17.53
C ASP A 7 2.25 -3.95 -17.20
N VAL A 8 2.30 -4.52 -16.00
CA VAL A 8 3.39 -5.37 -15.48
C VAL A 8 4.79 -4.77 -15.76
N PRO A 9 5.07 -3.55 -15.29
CA PRO A 9 6.32 -2.86 -15.59
C PRO A 9 7.54 -3.53 -14.96
N ARG A 10 7.31 -4.31 -13.90
CA ARG A 10 8.31 -5.16 -13.24
C ARG A 10 7.65 -6.42 -12.70
N LEU A 11 8.44 -7.44 -12.41
CA LEU A 11 8.02 -8.61 -11.68
C LEU A 11 7.69 -8.23 -10.23
N SER A 12 6.51 -8.64 -9.78
CA SER A 12 6.04 -8.51 -8.40
C SER A 12 5.38 -9.84 -8.04
N VAL A 13 5.99 -10.57 -7.09
CA VAL A 13 5.61 -11.95 -6.75
C VAL A 13 4.89 -12.06 -5.40
N ASP A 14 4.53 -10.92 -4.82
CA ASP A 14 3.80 -10.82 -3.55
C ASP A 14 2.35 -10.43 -3.85
N ILE A 15 1.39 -11.07 -3.18
CA ILE A 15 -0.05 -10.75 -3.24
C ILE A 15 -0.46 -10.14 -1.91
N ASP A 16 -0.74 -8.84 -1.94
CA ASP A 16 -1.27 -8.11 -0.79
C ASP A 16 -2.80 -7.99 -0.92
N LEU A 17 -3.54 -8.48 0.08
CA LEU A 17 -4.99 -8.42 0.15
C LEU A 17 -5.43 -7.65 1.39
N ASN A 18 -6.50 -6.87 1.26
CA ASN A 18 -7.20 -6.30 2.40
C ASN A 18 -8.53 -7.05 2.57
N TYR A 19 -8.80 -7.48 3.79
CA TYR A 19 -10.14 -7.93 4.16
C TYR A 19 -11.07 -6.72 4.18
N VAL A 20 -12.21 -6.77 3.50
CA VAL A 20 -13.20 -5.67 3.38
C VAL A 20 -14.61 -6.10 3.76
N GLY A 21 -14.73 -7.03 4.71
CA GLY A 21 -16.00 -7.49 5.29
C GLY A 21 -16.50 -6.55 6.39
N ALA A 22 -16.89 -7.09 7.54
CA ALA A 22 -17.33 -6.33 8.70
C ALA A 22 -16.33 -5.22 9.12
N GLU A 23 -16.85 -4.01 9.34
CA GLU A 23 -16.05 -2.85 9.74
C GLU A 23 -15.63 -2.92 11.21
N ASP A 24 -16.52 -3.41 12.07
CA ASP A 24 -16.27 -3.52 13.51
C ASP A 24 -15.30 -4.67 13.82
N ARG A 25 -14.70 -4.60 15.01
CA ARG A 25 -13.66 -5.55 15.41
C ARG A 25 -14.22 -6.95 15.64
N ASP A 26 -15.41 -7.06 16.22
CA ASP A 26 -15.95 -8.33 16.66
C ASP A 26 -16.45 -9.13 15.46
N GLY A 27 -17.13 -8.47 14.50
CA GLY A 27 -17.48 -9.06 13.21
C GLY A 27 -16.25 -9.49 12.40
N MET A 28 -15.21 -8.66 12.34
CA MET A 28 -13.96 -9.06 11.66
C MET A 28 -13.32 -10.29 12.33
N LEU A 29 -13.30 -10.35 13.67
CA LEU A 29 -12.75 -11.50 14.39
C LEU A 29 -13.58 -12.77 14.19
N SER A 30 -14.90 -12.67 14.03
CA SER A 30 -15.73 -13.84 13.74
C SER A 30 -15.58 -14.33 12.29
N GLU A 31 -15.41 -13.42 11.32
CA GLU A 31 -15.23 -13.78 9.91
C GLU A 31 -13.80 -14.24 9.57
N ARG A 32 -12.80 -13.79 10.34
CA ARG A 32 -11.38 -14.05 10.08
C ARG A 32 -11.05 -15.54 9.88
N PRO A 33 -11.48 -16.48 10.74
CA PRO A 33 -11.19 -17.90 10.56
C PRO A 33 -11.74 -18.45 9.24
N GLU A 34 -12.93 -18.02 8.82
CA GLU A 34 -13.56 -18.44 7.57
C GLU A 34 -12.78 -17.94 6.35
N VAL A 35 -12.32 -16.68 6.39
CA VAL A 35 -11.48 -16.09 5.35
C VAL A 35 -10.14 -16.83 5.24
N GLU A 36 -9.48 -17.10 6.36
CA GLU A 36 -8.21 -17.83 6.39
C GLU A 36 -8.38 -19.28 5.89
N GLN A 37 -9.48 -19.94 6.24
CA GLN A 37 -9.81 -21.28 5.74
C GLN A 37 -10.07 -21.28 4.24
N ALA A 38 -10.83 -20.31 3.73
CA ALA A 38 -11.12 -20.18 2.30
C ALA A 38 -9.83 -19.98 1.48
N VAL A 39 -8.92 -19.14 1.97
CA VAL A 39 -7.63 -18.88 1.33
C VAL A 39 -6.75 -20.13 1.31
N GLN A 40 -6.69 -20.88 2.40
CA GLN A 40 -5.97 -22.16 2.45
C GLN A 40 -6.57 -23.21 1.50
N ALA A 41 -7.89 -23.26 1.39
CA ALA A 41 -8.57 -24.14 0.44
C ALA A 41 -8.21 -23.80 -1.01
N VAL A 42 -8.10 -22.50 -1.35
CA VAL A 42 -7.59 -22.07 -2.65
C VAL A 42 -6.15 -22.53 -2.85
N PHE A 43 -5.26 -22.35 -1.86
CA PHE A 43 -3.87 -22.79 -1.99
C PHE A 43 -3.76 -24.28 -2.29
N ALA A 44 -4.50 -25.12 -1.56
CA ALA A 44 -4.53 -26.55 -1.78
C ALA A 44 -5.08 -26.92 -3.16
N ARG A 45 -6.17 -26.28 -3.59
CA ARG A 45 -6.79 -26.53 -4.91
C ARG A 45 -5.86 -26.18 -6.06
N GLU A 46 -5.12 -25.07 -5.95
CA GLU A 46 -4.18 -24.62 -6.97
C GLU A 46 -2.80 -25.32 -6.85
N GLY A 47 -2.63 -26.29 -5.94
CA GLY A 47 -1.42 -27.10 -5.82
C GLY A 47 -0.24 -26.40 -5.15
N PHE A 48 -0.48 -25.32 -4.39
CA PHE A 48 0.56 -24.64 -3.60
C PHE A 48 0.86 -25.41 -2.31
N ALA A 49 2.14 -25.58 -2.00
CA ALA A 49 2.58 -26.11 -0.70
C ALA A 49 2.80 -24.95 0.28
N VAL A 50 2.07 -24.95 1.40
CA VAL A 50 2.24 -23.95 2.47
C VAL A 50 3.51 -24.27 3.27
N ARG A 51 4.49 -23.35 3.26
CA ARG A 51 5.71 -23.46 4.06
C ARG A 51 5.60 -22.77 5.42
N ARG A 52 4.89 -21.65 5.47
CA ARG A 52 4.66 -20.88 6.69
C ARG A 52 3.25 -20.32 6.68
N MET A 53 2.59 -20.39 7.83
CA MET A 53 1.29 -19.79 8.12
C MET A 53 1.44 -18.74 9.24
N PRO A 54 0.57 -17.72 9.28
CA PRO A 54 0.52 -16.77 10.41
C PRO A 54 0.15 -17.47 11.71
N GLU A 55 0.65 -16.98 12.85
CA GLU A 55 0.17 -17.43 14.17
C GLU A 55 -1.25 -16.88 14.42
N GLU A 56 -2.09 -17.63 15.17
CA GLU A 56 -3.54 -17.45 15.36
C GLU A 56 -4.02 -16.04 15.78
N HIS A 57 -3.12 -15.11 16.12
CA HIS A 57 -3.47 -13.79 16.64
C HIS A 57 -2.90 -12.61 15.86
N ALA A 58 -1.96 -12.81 14.94
CA ALA A 58 -1.48 -11.76 14.05
C ALA A 58 -2.07 -12.00 12.66
N GLY A 59 -2.76 -11.02 12.06
CA GLY A 59 -2.98 -11.07 10.61
C GLY A 59 -1.64 -11.35 9.91
N GLY A 60 -1.63 -11.97 8.73
CA GLY A 60 -0.32 -12.38 8.28
C GLY A 60 -0.12 -12.91 6.89
N LYS A 61 1.12 -13.34 6.78
CA LYS A 61 1.85 -13.58 5.56
C LYS A 61 2.14 -15.06 5.38
N TRP A 62 1.40 -15.68 4.48
CA TRP A 62 1.63 -17.03 4.00
C TRP A 62 2.84 -17.06 3.07
N SER A 63 3.68 -18.07 3.24
CA SER A 63 4.75 -18.39 2.28
C SER A 63 4.40 -19.71 1.60
N LEU A 64 4.25 -19.65 0.28
CA LEU A 64 3.81 -20.75 -0.56
C LEU A 64 4.94 -21.17 -1.51
N ARG A 65 4.99 -22.47 -1.83
CA ARG A 65 5.85 -23.01 -2.88
C ARG A 65 4.98 -23.53 -4.03
N TYR A 66 5.40 -23.26 -5.25
CA TYR A 66 4.83 -23.86 -6.47
C TYR A 66 5.90 -24.52 -7.34
N ALA A 67 5.48 -25.46 -8.18
CA ALA A 67 6.36 -26.01 -9.19
C ALA A 67 6.63 -24.96 -10.28
N SER A 68 7.90 -24.62 -10.49
CA SER A 68 8.31 -23.74 -11.59
C SER A 68 8.84 -24.55 -12.76
N ALA A 69 8.86 -23.93 -13.95
CA ALA A 69 9.43 -24.53 -15.15
C ALA A 69 10.94 -24.85 -15.00
N SER A 70 11.65 -24.10 -14.16
CA SER A 70 12.95 -24.52 -13.62
C SER A 70 12.70 -25.45 -12.43
N SER A 71 13.36 -26.60 -12.38
CA SER A 71 13.18 -27.66 -11.37
C SER A 71 13.39 -27.26 -9.89
N GLN A 72 13.67 -25.99 -9.59
CA GLN A 72 13.92 -25.49 -8.23
C GLN A 72 12.65 -25.01 -7.49
N GLY A 73 11.50 -24.91 -8.17
CA GLY A 73 10.25 -24.41 -7.58
C GLY A 73 10.29 -22.90 -7.32
N GLY A 74 9.14 -22.24 -7.39
CA GLY A 74 8.98 -20.83 -7.07
C GLY A 74 8.42 -20.60 -5.67
N ASN A 75 8.63 -19.38 -5.14
CA ASN A 75 8.01 -18.92 -3.90
C ASN A 75 6.97 -17.84 -4.23
N LEU A 76 5.85 -17.87 -3.51
CA LEU A 76 4.78 -16.87 -3.58
C LEU A 76 4.45 -16.47 -2.14
N GLU A 77 4.36 -15.17 -1.89
CA GLU A 77 3.94 -14.65 -0.60
C GLU A 77 2.52 -14.06 -0.73
N VAL A 78 1.63 -14.42 0.18
CA VAL A 78 0.28 -13.86 0.26
C VAL A 78 0.12 -13.23 1.64
N ASP A 79 -0.19 -11.94 1.70
CA ASP A 79 -0.41 -11.21 2.95
C ASP A 79 -1.85 -10.72 3.01
N ILE A 80 -2.54 -10.97 4.12
CA ILE A 80 -3.91 -10.51 4.35
C ILE A 80 -3.93 -9.52 5.50
N ASN A 81 -4.33 -8.31 5.18
CA ASN A 81 -4.46 -7.23 6.14
C ASN A 81 -5.92 -7.04 6.59
N PHE A 82 -6.16 -7.24 7.88
CA PHE A 82 -7.47 -7.04 8.53
C PHE A 82 -7.65 -5.62 9.11
N MET A 83 -6.61 -4.79 9.08
CA MET A 83 -6.64 -3.43 9.63
C MET A 83 -7.05 -2.39 8.60
N PHE A 84 -6.69 -2.58 7.32
CA PHE A 84 -7.12 -1.72 6.20
C PHE A 84 -8.49 -2.15 5.62
N ARG A 85 -9.46 -2.41 6.52
CA ARG A 85 -10.76 -3.01 6.15
C ARG A 85 -11.88 -2.04 5.83
N VAL A 86 -11.62 -0.74 5.95
CA VAL A 86 -12.53 0.34 5.55
C VAL A 86 -11.87 1.09 4.40
N PRO A 87 -12.16 0.75 3.12
CA PRO A 87 -11.64 1.50 1.98
C PRO A 87 -12.09 2.97 2.01
N LEU A 88 -11.19 3.91 1.73
CA LEU A 88 -11.53 5.32 1.63
C LEU A 88 -12.46 5.61 0.46
N TRP A 89 -12.37 4.83 -0.61
CA TRP A 89 -13.28 4.89 -1.75
C TRP A 89 -13.83 3.51 -2.10
N PRO A 90 -15.01 3.43 -2.73
CA PRO A 90 -15.59 2.12 -3.08
C PRO A 90 -14.62 1.31 -3.94
N VAL A 91 -14.48 0.02 -3.62
CA VAL A 91 -13.74 -0.92 -4.45
C VAL A 91 -14.42 -1.05 -5.82
N ARG A 92 -13.62 -1.26 -6.86
CA ARG A 92 -14.13 -1.45 -8.22
C ARG A 92 -13.72 -2.81 -8.74
N ALA A 93 -14.64 -3.49 -9.41
CA ALA A 93 -14.32 -4.70 -10.15
C ALA A 93 -13.44 -4.31 -11.35
N CYS A 94 -12.25 -4.89 -11.42
CA CYS A 94 -11.26 -4.60 -12.44
C CYS A 94 -10.72 -5.90 -13.03
N ASP A 95 -10.49 -5.88 -14.34
CA ASP A 95 -9.71 -6.91 -15.00
C ASP A 95 -8.22 -6.55 -14.90
N SER A 96 -7.36 -7.55 -14.76
CA SER A 96 -5.91 -7.32 -14.83
C SER A 96 -5.48 -7.07 -16.27
N HIS A 97 -4.32 -6.44 -16.43
CA HIS A 97 -3.55 -6.56 -17.66
C HIS A 97 -3.20 -8.02 -17.93
N ARG A 98 -2.99 -8.37 -19.21
CA ARG A 98 -2.71 -9.75 -19.62
C ARG A 98 -1.25 -10.11 -19.36
N VAL A 99 -1.03 -11.31 -18.83
CA VAL A 99 0.30 -11.92 -18.70
C VAL A 99 0.34 -13.19 -19.54
N GLY A 100 0.83 -13.06 -20.77
CA GLY A 100 0.73 -14.12 -21.78
C GLY A 100 -0.73 -14.45 -22.07
N ALA A 101 -1.13 -15.71 -21.85
CA ALA A 101 -2.52 -16.16 -22.02
C ALA A 101 -3.42 -15.89 -20.80
N TRP A 102 -2.85 -15.44 -19.68
CA TRP A 102 -3.56 -15.32 -18.40
C TRP A 102 -4.09 -13.91 -18.17
N GLN A 103 -5.31 -13.82 -17.64
CA GLN A 103 -5.96 -12.58 -17.23
C GLN A 103 -6.89 -12.88 -16.05
N ALA A 104 -6.78 -12.11 -14.96
CA ALA A 104 -7.77 -12.13 -13.89
C ALA A 104 -8.92 -11.19 -14.26
N THR A 105 -10.16 -11.59 -14.02
CA THR A 105 -11.35 -10.82 -14.40
C THR A 105 -12.24 -10.54 -13.18
N GLY A 106 -12.88 -9.37 -13.17
CA GLY A 106 -13.86 -8.99 -12.15
C GLY A 106 -13.32 -8.96 -10.71
N ILE A 107 -12.02 -8.68 -10.53
CA ILE A 107 -11.39 -8.68 -9.20
C ILE A 107 -11.72 -7.36 -8.49
N PRO A 108 -12.20 -7.38 -7.23
CA PRO A 108 -12.35 -6.16 -6.43
C PRO A 108 -10.98 -5.55 -6.14
N VAL A 109 -10.76 -4.33 -6.62
CA VAL A 109 -9.51 -3.59 -6.44
C VAL A 109 -9.82 -2.25 -5.76
N LEU A 110 -8.96 -1.85 -4.83
CA LEU A 110 -9.01 -0.53 -4.19
C LEU A 110 -8.96 0.58 -5.24
N ASP A 111 -9.56 1.72 -4.92
CA ASP A 111 -9.51 2.89 -5.77
C ASP A 111 -8.05 3.32 -6.05
N ARG A 112 -7.80 3.82 -7.27
CA ARG A 112 -6.46 4.19 -7.72
C ARG A 112 -5.80 5.25 -6.83
N HIS A 113 -6.56 6.17 -6.23
CA HIS A 113 -6.01 7.20 -5.35
C HIS A 113 -5.53 6.59 -4.03
N GLU A 114 -6.26 5.59 -3.52
CA GLU A 114 -5.91 4.87 -2.30
C GLU A 114 -4.67 4.00 -2.52
N LEU A 115 -4.60 3.29 -3.65
CA LEU A 115 -3.42 2.53 -4.05
C LEU A 115 -2.20 3.45 -4.24
N ALA A 116 -2.40 4.63 -4.84
CA ALA A 116 -1.35 5.63 -5.04
C ALA A 116 -0.84 6.17 -3.70
N ALA A 117 -1.74 6.63 -2.83
CA ALA A 117 -1.43 7.13 -1.51
C ALA A 117 -0.66 6.10 -0.66
N GLY A 118 -1.14 4.85 -0.60
CA GLY A 118 -0.47 3.78 0.14
C GLY A 118 0.96 3.51 -0.35
N LYS A 119 1.21 3.62 -1.66
CA LYS A 119 2.55 3.47 -2.24
C LYS A 119 3.48 4.63 -1.91
N LEU A 120 3.00 5.87 -1.99
CA LEU A 120 3.76 7.06 -1.58
C LEU A 120 4.10 7.01 -0.08
N VAL A 121 3.14 6.57 0.75
CA VAL A 121 3.35 6.39 2.19
C VAL A 121 4.40 5.30 2.45
N ALA A 122 4.34 4.18 1.74
CA ALA A 122 5.33 3.11 1.86
C ALA A 122 6.73 3.60 1.48
N LEU A 123 6.87 4.36 0.38
CA LEU A 123 8.15 4.96 -0.02
C LEU A 123 8.78 5.78 1.11
N LEU A 124 8.03 6.73 1.68
CA LEU A 124 8.54 7.64 2.71
C LEU A 124 8.72 6.98 4.09
N ALA A 125 8.07 5.84 4.33
CA ALA A 125 8.17 5.09 5.57
C ALA A 125 9.34 4.10 5.61
N ARG A 126 9.65 3.41 4.50
CA ARG A 126 10.64 2.32 4.47
C ARG A 126 11.72 2.43 3.38
N ARG A 127 11.66 3.45 2.52
CA ARG A 127 12.69 3.81 1.53
C ARG A 127 13.19 2.64 0.67
N GLN A 128 12.30 1.79 0.19
CA GLN A 128 12.66 0.65 -0.67
C GLN A 128 12.73 1.08 -2.15
N VAL A 129 13.74 0.59 -2.88
CA VAL A 129 13.94 0.91 -4.32
C VAL A 129 12.75 0.51 -5.21
N ARG A 130 11.99 -0.54 -4.84
CA ARG A 130 10.76 -0.93 -5.55
C ARG A 130 9.62 0.07 -5.33
N ASP A 131 9.52 0.65 -4.14
CA ASP A 131 8.54 1.70 -3.86
C ASP A 131 8.92 3.01 -4.54
N LEU A 132 10.22 3.31 -4.67
CA LEU A 132 10.70 4.46 -5.45
C LEU A 132 10.26 4.33 -6.91
N PHE A 133 10.53 3.17 -7.53
CA PHE A 133 10.11 2.89 -8.90
C PHE A 133 8.58 2.97 -9.07
N ASP A 134 7.81 2.35 -8.18
CA ASP A 134 6.35 2.38 -8.26
C ASP A 134 5.81 3.81 -8.07
N SER A 135 6.33 4.55 -7.09
CA SER A 135 5.92 5.94 -6.78
C SER A 135 6.23 6.91 -7.90
N HIS A 136 7.41 6.79 -8.50
CA HIS A 136 7.80 7.55 -9.68
C HIS A 136 6.79 7.41 -10.83
N ARG A 137 6.30 6.19 -11.08
CA ARG A 137 5.27 5.93 -12.10
C ARG A 137 3.91 6.47 -11.69
N ILE A 138 3.53 6.32 -10.42
CA ILE A 138 2.25 6.82 -9.88
C ILE A 138 2.15 8.34 -10.04
N LEU A 139 3.22 9.07 -9.71
CA LEU A 139 3.25 10.53 -9.79
C LEU A 139 3.19 11.06 -11.23
N ARG A 140 3.38 10.19 -12.22
CA ARG A 140 3.28 10.50 -13.66
C ARG A 140 2.05 9.88 -14.32
N MET A 141 1.18 9.25 -13.54
CA MET A 141 -0.04 8.65 -14.05
C MET A 141 -1.12 9.71 -14.20
N ASP A 142 -1.79 9.70 -15.34
CA ASP A 142 -2.95 10.57 -15.58
C ASP A 142 -4.17 10.13 -14.77
N GLY A 143 -5.09 11.07 -14.53
CA GLY A 143 -6.38 10.80 -13.92
C GLY A 143 -6.37 10.63 -12.40
N LEU A 144 -5.25 10.88 -11.71
CA LEU A 144 -5.28 11.08 -10.27
C LEU A 144 -5.83 12.48 -9.96
N ASP A 145 -6.97 12.53 -9.29
CA ASP A 145 -7.47 13.75 -8.69
C ASP A 145 -6.54 14.18 -7.55
N PRO A 146 -6.00 15.41 -7.60
CA PRO A 146 -5.03 15.88 -6.61
C PRO A 146 -5.60 15.90 -5.19
N HIS A 147 -6.87 16.30 -5.01
CA HIS A 147 -7.47 16.37 -3.68
C HIS A 147 -7.61 14.97 -3.06
N HIS A 148 -8.14 14.01 -3.82
CA HIS A 148 -8.26 12.62 -3.38
C HIS A 148 -6.90 11.99 -3.05
N LEU A 149 -5.89 12.24 -3.88
CA LEU A 149 -4.54 11.74 -3.62
C LEU A 149 -3.97 12.32 -2.32
N ARG A 150 -4.13 13.63 -2.08
CA ARG A 150 -3.69 14.29 -0.84
C ARG A 150 -4.42 13.76 0.40
N THR A 151 -5.74 13.67 0.35
CA THR A 151 -6.54 13.12 1.45
C THR A 151 -6.12 11.69 1.77
N GLY A 152 -5.97 10.83 0.76
CA GLY A 152 -5.48 9.47 0.93
C GLY A 152 -4.08 9.43 1.54
N PHE A 153 -3.16 10.27 1.06
CA PHE A 153 -1.78 10.34 1.53
C PHE A 153 -1.69 10.75 3.01
N VAL A 154 -2.46 11.77 3.42
CA VAL A 154 -2.51 12.23 4.81
C VAL A 154 -3.14 11.17 5.70
N VAL A 155 -4.25 10.54 5.28
CA VAL A 155 -4.96 9.53 6.07
C VAL A 155 -4.12 8.27 6.26
N TYR A 156 -3.54 7.70 5.19
CA TYR A 156 -2.67 6.53 5.29
C TYR A 156 -1.36 6.84 6.01
N GLY A 157 -0.80 8.03 5.80
CA GLY A 157 0.37 8.50 6.51
C GLY A 157 0.13 8.66 8.01
N ALA A 158 -1.03 9.20 8.38
CA ALA A 158 -1.46 9.33 9.76
C ALA A 158 -1.56 7.98 10.47
N MET A 159 -1.83 6.87 9.77
CA MET A 159 -1.82 5.51 10.34
C MET A 159 -0.41 4.95 10.61
N ASN A 160 0.63 5.58 10.06
CA ASN A 160 2.00 5.10 10.18
C ASN A 160 2.53 5.21 11.61
N LYS A 161 3.52 4.37 11.98
CA LYS A 161 4.25 4.48 13.24
C LYS A 161 5.16 5.70 13.29
N LYS A 162 5.74 6.11 12.15
CA LYS A 162 6.51 7.35 12.01
C LYS A 162 5.60 8.56 12.27
N ASP A 163 6.14 9.60 12.91
CA ASP A 163 5.47 10.90 12.99
C ASP A 163 5.36 11.46 11.57
N TRP A 164 4.14 11.42 11.02
CA TRP A 164 3.90 11.79 9.63
C TRP A 164 4.14 13.28 9.36
N ARG A 165 4.18 14.13 10.40
CA ARG A 165 4.49 15.56 10.26
C ARG A 165 5.92 15.82 9.83
N THR A 166 6.80 14.83 10.02
CA THR A 166 8.24 14.93 9.78
C THR A 166 8.66 14.47 8.38
N VAL A 167 7.74 13.91 7.58
CA VAL A 167 8.10 13.41 6.25
C VAL A 167 8.42 14.56 5.30
N SER A 168 9.46 14.37 4.50
CA SER A 168 9.90 15.33 3.47
C SER A 168 10.14 14.61 2.14
N ALA A 169 10.09 15.34 1.03
CA ALA A 169 10.60 14.84 -0.25
C ALA A 169 12.07 14.43 -0.14
N ASP A 170 12.84 15.07 0.73
CA ASP A 170 14.25 14.72 0.98
C ASP A 170 14.43 13.33 1.62
N ASP A 171 13.37 12.74 2.17
CA ASP A 171 13.39 11.35 2.65
C ASP A 171 13.50 10.33 1.50
N VAL A 172 13.30 10.75 0.24
CA VAL A 172 13.44 9.89 -0.93
C VAL A 172 14.90 9.79 -1.34
N ASP A 173 15.43 8.58 -1.30
CA ASP A 173 16.80 8.25 -1.72
C ASP A 173 16.88 6.80 -2.22
N PHE A 174 18.04 6.39 -2.72
CA PHE A 174 18.30 5.01 -3.12
C PHE A 174 19.74 4.57 -2.81
N ASP A 175 19.91 3.26 -2.60
CA ASP A 175 21.22 2.63 -2.63
C ASP A 175 21.44 2.01 -4.04
N PRO A 176 22.52 2.38 -4.77
CA PRO A 176 22.81 1.82 -6.09
C PRO A 176 22.91 0.29 -6.12
N MET A 177 23.42 -0.32 -5.05
CA MET A 177 23.54 -1.76 -4.92
C MET A 177 22.16 -2.41 -4.76
N ASP A 178 21.27 -1.82 -3.97
CA ASP A 178 19.89 -2.31 -3.84
C ASP A 178 19.12 -2.14 -5.14
N LEU A 179 19.33 -1.04 -5.87
CA LEU A 179 18.73 -0.85 -7.19
C LEU A 179 19.18 -1.94 -8.17
N ALA A 180 20.49 -2.21 -8.26
CA ALA A 180 21.04 -3.23 -9.13
C ALA A 180 20.61 -4.66 -8.76
N ARG A 181 20.45 -4.97 -7.46
CA ARG A 181 20.12 -6.32 -6.99
C ARG A 181 18.64 -6.60 -6.85
N ARG A 182 17.82 -5.61 -6.46
CA ARG A 182 16.41 -5.80 -6.09
C ARG A 182 15.42 -5.22 -7.10
N LEU A 183 15.81 -4.21 -7.87
CA LEU A 183 14.93 -3.59 -8.87
C LEU A 183 15.26 -4.09 -10.27
N VAL A 184 16.50 -3.90 -10.75
CA VAL A 184 16.89 -4.17 -12.14
C VAL A 184 16.51 -5.58 -12.63
N PRO A 185 16.74 -6.68 -11.87
CA PRO A 185 16.39 -8.03 -12.32
C PRO A 185 14.88 -8.26 -12.44
N THR A 186 14.08 -7.41 -11.81
CA THR A 186 12.61 -7.49 -11.86
C THR A 186 12.04 -6.66 -13.01
N LEU A 187 12.77 -5.71 -13.57
CA LEU A 187 12.24 -4.86 -14.63
C LEU A 187 11.88 -5.69 -15.87
N ARG A 188 10.77 -5.36 -16.52
CA ARG A 188 10.43 -5.96 -17.82
C ARG A 188 11.56 -5.61 -18.80
N VAL A 189 12.02 -6.57 -19.61
CA VAL A 189 13.23 -6.48 -20.47
C VAL A 189 13.27 -5.22 -21.38
N ASN A 190 12.11 -4.64 -21.67
CA ASN A 190 11.97 -3.41 -22.48
C ASN A 190 11.51 -2.18 -21.67
N ALA A 191 11.63 -2.21 -20.35
CA ALA A 191 11.30 -1.06 -19.52
C ALA A 191 12.30 0.07 -19.82
N VAL A 192 11.78 1.14 -20.43
CA VAL A 192 12.49 2.36 -20.81
C VAL A 192 13.31 2.88 -19.62
N GLY A 193 14.62 2.69 -19.64
CA GLY A 193 15.52 3.21 -18.61
C GLY A 193 16.75 2.35 -18.27
N VAL A 194 16.72 1.04 -18.55
CA VAL A 194 17.83 0.11 -18.21
C VAL A 194 19.03 0.22 -19.19
N GLN A 195 18.95 1.08 -20.20
CA GLN A 195 20.08 1.37 -21.09
C GLN A 195 21.11 2.33 -20.46
N ALA A 196 20.77 3.00 -19.35
CA ALA A 196 21.69 3.84 -18.59
C ALA A 196 22.36 3.04 -17.45
N GLU A 197 23.52 3.51 -16.99
CA GLU A 197 24.17 3.00 -15.77
C GLU A 197 23.18 3.00 -14.59
N PRO A 198 23.11 1.93 -13.77
CA PRO A 198 22.13 1.82 -12.67
C PRO A 198 22.12 3.03 -11.72
N ALA A 199 23.26 3.68 -11.50
CA ALA A 199 23.39 4.88 -10.69
C ALA A 199 22.65 6.08 -11.31
N GLU A 200 22.91 6.39 -12.58
CA GLU A 200 22.24 7.49 -13.29
C GLU A 200 20.73 7.27 -13.37
N TYR A 201 20.31 6.02 -13.52
CA TYR A 201 18.89 5.67 -13.49
C TYR A 201 18.27 5.96 -12.13
N GLY A 202 18.91 5.54 -11.05
CA GLY A 202 18.46 5.80 -9.69
C GLY A 202 18.40 7.28 -9.34
N GLU A 203 19.42 8.05 -9.71
CA GLU A 203 19.46 9.50 -9.50
C GLU A 203 18.31 10.20 -10.22
N ARG A 204 18.02 9.80 -11.46
CA ARG A 204 16.86 10.30 -12.21
C ARG A 204 15.55 9.95 -11.50
N LEU A 205 15.38 8.71 -11.04
CA LEU A 205 14.18 8.29 -10.32
C LEU A 205 13.98 9.13 -9.04
N VAL A 206 15.04 9.35 -8.25
CA VAL A 206 14.97 10.16 -7.03
C VAL A 206 14.58 11.60 -7.36
N ARG A 207 15.28 12.24 -8.30
CA ARG A 207 15.01 13.64 -8.68
C ARG A 207 13.56 13.83 -9.10
N GLU A 208 13.09 12.99 -10.03
CA GLU A 208 11.73 13.09 -10.58
C GLU A 208 10.66 12.71 -9.56
N CYS A 209 10.95 11.78 -8.65
CA CYS A 209 10.04 11.44 -7.57
C CYS A 209 9.95 12.58 -6.54
N ARG A 210 11.07 13.23 -6.20
CA ARG A 210 11.08 14.41 -5.32
C ARG A 210 10.28 15.56 -5.91
N GLU A 211 10.45 15.84 -7.20
CA GLU A 211 9.65 16.83 -7.94
C GLU A 211 8.16 16.49 -7.88
N GLY A 212 7.79 15.23 -8.17
CA GLY A 212 6.39 14.78 -8.18
C GLY A 212 5.72 14.79 -6.79
N LEU A 213 6.49 14.63 -5.70
CA LEU A 213 5.95 14.70 -4.34
C LEU A 213 5.36 16.07 -3.99
N SER A 214 5.64 17.12 -4.78
CA SER A 214 4.95 18.41 -4.68
C SER A 214 3.42 18.31 -4.78
N ALA A 215 2.90 17.22 -5.37
CA ALA A 215 1.46 16.94 -5.40
C ALA A 215 0.86 16.72 -4.01
N VAL A 216 1.64 16.20 -3.05
CA VAL A 216 1.17 15.83 -1.71
C VAL A 216 1.93 16.51 -0.57
N LEU A 217 3.07 17.12 -0.85
CA LEU A 217 3.91 17.87 0.09
C LEU A 217 4.24 19.27 -0.45
N PRO A 218 4.41 20.28 0.42
CA PRO A 218 4.24 20.24 1.86
C PRO A 218 2.75 20.05 2.25
N PHE A 219 2.52 19.67 3.51
CA PHE A 219 1.17 19.65 4.06
C PHE A 219 0.59 21.05 4.15
N THR A 220 -0.69 21.19 3.80
CA THR A 220 -1.47 22.42 4.02
C THR A 220 -1.79 22.61 5.51
N ASP A 221 -2.21 23.81 5.90
CA ASP A 221 -2.55 24.10 7.30
C ASP A 221 -3.66 23.17 7.85
N PRO A 222 -4.76 22.88 7.12
CA PRO A 222 -5.75 21.90 7.58
C PRO A 222 -5.20 20.49 7.75
N GLU A 223 -4.33 20.03 6.84
CA GLU A 223 -3.70 18.70 6.90
C GLU A 223 -2.73 18.61 8.10
N ARG A 224 -1.94 19.66 8.35
CA ARG A 224 -1.08 19.74 9.54
C ARG A 224 -1.90 19.72 10.82
N THR A 225 -2.96 20.53 10.87
CA THR A 225 -3.89 20.58 12.01
C THR A 225 -4.51 19.20 12.28
N PHE A 226 -4.92 18.47 11.23
CA PHE A 226 -5.43 17.11 11.38
C PHE A 226 -4.39 16.17 12.03
N LEU A 227 -3.14 16.22 11.55
CA LEU A 227 -2.05 15.42 12.10
C LEU A 227 -1.73 15.79 13.55
N ASP A 228 -1.72 17.09 13.87
CA ASP A 228 -1.48 17.59 15.23
C ASP A 228 -2.57 17.14 16.19
N LEU A 229 -3.85 17.29 15.83
CA LEU A 229 -4.97 16.83 16.66
C LEU A 229 -4.90 15.31 16.92
N LEU A 230 -4.57 14.52 15.90
CA LEU A 230 -4.41 13.08 16.06
C LEU A 230 -3.22 12.73 16.98
N LEU A 231 -2.06 13.32 16.73
CA LEU A 231 -0.81 12.96 17.40
C LEU A 231 -0.68 13.58 18.79
N GLU A 232 -1.40 14.68 19.05
CA GLU A 232 -1.30 15.40 20.31
C GLU A 232 -2.48 15.20 21.24
N ARG A 233 -3.68 14.94 20.70
CA ARG A 233 -4.93 14.79 21.46
C ARG A 233 -5.63 13.46 21.22
N GLY A 234 -5.19 12.68 20.24
CA GLY A 234 -5.91 11.48 19.80
C GLY A 234 -7.29 11.83 19.26
N GLU A 235 -7.41 12.96 18.56
CA GLU A 235 -8.65 13.40 17.92
C GLU A 235 -8.58 13.17 16.42
N ILE A 236 -9.55 12.44 15.88
CA ILE A 236 -9.70 12.25 14.44
C ILE A 236 -10.75 13.27 13.98
N VAL A 237 -10.35 14.24 13.14
CA VAL A 237 -11.22 15.34 12.71
C VAL A 237 -11.29 15.40 11.17
N PRO A 238 -12.04 14.49 10.52
CA PRO A 238 -12.00 14.32 9.07
C PRO A 238 -12.45 15.53 8.26
N LYS A 239 -13.28 16.41 8.82
CA LYS A 239 -13.73 17.68 8.20
C LYS A 239 -12.57 18.62 7.82
N LEU A 240 -11.39 18.43 8.41
CA LEU A 240 -10.18 19.18 8.04
C LEU A 240 -9.60 18.72 6.70
N LEU A 241 -9.94 17.50 6.25
CA LEU A 241 -9.38 16.89 5.04
C LEU A 241 -10.34 16.88 3.85
N THR A 242 -11.65 16.90 4.09
CA THR A 242 -12.66 16.82 3.03
C THR A 242 -14.04 17.31 3.50
N ALA A 243 -14.84 17.83 2.57
CA ALA A 243 -16.24 18.19 2.80
C ALA A 243 -17.23 17.04 2.55
N ASP A 244 -16.77 15.92 1.97
CA ASP A 244 -17.61 14.73 1.72
C ASP A 244 -17.91 14.00 3.04
N GLU A 245 -19.16 14.08 3.51
CA GLU A 245 -19.62 13.46 4.76
C GLU A 245 -19.45 11.93 4.77
N SER A 246 -19.57 11.25 3.62
CA SER A 246 -19.36 9.80 3.50
C SER A 246 -17.89 9.44 3.65
N LEU A 247 -16.99 10.23 3.03
CA LEU A 247 -15.55 10.06 3.21
C LEU A 247 -15.13 10.41 4.66
N GLN A 248 -15.71 11.45 5.26
CA GLN A 248 -15.49 11.76 6.67
C GLN A 248 -15.87 10.59 7.57
N GLY A 249 -17.04 9.98 7.35
CA GLY A 249 -17.49 8.78 8.05
C GLY A 249 -16.47 7.64 7.95
N ARG A 250 -15.99 7.34 6.73
CA ARG A 250 -15.00 6.28 6.52
C ARG A 250 -13.65 6.57 7.19
N ILE A 251 -13.16 7.81 7.11
CA ILE A 251 -11.93 8.22 7.82
C ILE A 251 -12.09 8.06 9.34
N GLN A 252 -13.25 8.47 9.89
CA GLN A 252 -13.53 8.33 11.33
C GLN A 252 -13.52 6.87 11.79
N HIS A 253 -13.94 5.95 10.93
CA HIS A 253 -14.06 4.52 11.24
C HIS A 253 -12.78 3.71 10.99
N GLN A 254 -11.73 4.34 10.47
CA GLN A 254 -10.46 3.67 10.21
C GLN A 254 -9.87 3.00 11.47
N PRO A 255 -9.67 1.66 11.47
CA PRO A 255 -9.19 0.93 12.64
C PRO A 255 -7.83 1.40 13.13
N LEU A 256 -6.90 1.69 12.21
CA LEU A 256 -5.55 2.15 12.55
C LEU A 256 -5.53 3.57 13.12
N LEU A 257 -6.39 4.47 12.63
CA LEU A 257 -6.51 5.81 13.21
C LEU A 257 -7.11 5.74 14.61
N LYS A 258 -8.16 4.94 14.82
CA LYS A 258 -8.76 4.71 16.15
C LYS A 258 -7.73 4.14 17.12
N TRP A 259 -6.96 3.14 16.70
CA TRP A 259 -5.90 2.55 17.51
C TRP A 259 -4.82 3.58 17.87
N LYS A 260 -4.39 4.40 16.90
CA LYS A 260 -3.39 5.44 17.13
C LYS A 260 -3.91 6.52 18.09
N ALA A 261 -5.15 6.97 17.90
CA ALA A 261 -5.80 7.93 18.78
C ALA A 261 -5.90 7.42 20.22
N LEU A 262 -6.30 6.16 20.42
CA LEU A 262 -6.35 5.51 21.73
C LEU A 262 -4.98 5.50 22.41
N ASN A 263 -3.92 5.11 21.68
CA ASN A 263 -2.57 5.08 22.23
C ASN A 263 -2.05 6.47 22.62
N VAL A 264 -2.33 7.49 21.81
CA VAL A 264 -1.96 8.88 22.12
C VAL A 264 -2.65 9.33 23.41
N ARG A 265 -3.95 9.07 23.54
CA ARG A 265 -4.73 9.40 24.75
C ARG A 265 -4.19 8.73 26.00
N GLN A 266 -3.92 7.43 25.92
CA GLN A 266 -3.34 6.66 27.02
C GLN A 266 -1.94 7.18 27.40
N HIS A 267 -1.09 7.44 26.42
CA HIS A 267 0.28 7.92 26.67
C HIS A 267 0.32 9.32 27.27
N LYS A 268 -0.65 10.18 26.93
CA LYS A 268 -0.73 11.57 27.39
C LYS A 268 -1.66 11.79 28.59
N GLY A 269 -2.30 10.75 29.12
CA GLY A 269 -3.25 10.86 30.23
C GLY A 269 -4.52 11.64 29.89
N LEU A 270 -4.91 11.65 28.62
CA LEU A 270 -6.14 12.29 28.13
C LEU A 270 -7.23 11.22 28.14
N SER A 271 -7.95 11.08 29.25
CA SER A 271 -9.09 10.15 29.36
C SER A 271 -10.27 10.61 28.51
#